data_AF-Q9AVD2-F1
#
_entry.id   AF-Q9AVD2-F1
#
_cell.length_a   1.000
_cell.length_b   1.000
_cell.length_c   1.000
_cell.angle_alpha   90.00
_cell.angle_beta   90.00
_cell.angle_gamma   90.00
#
_symmetry.space_group_name_H-M   'P 1'
#
loop_
_entity.id
_entity.type
_entity.pdbx_description
1 polymer ?
#
loop_
_entity_poly.entity_id
_entity_poly.type
_entity_poly.pdbx_seq_one_letter_code
_entity_poly.pdbx_strand_id
1 'polypeptide(L)'
;IFAYGQTGSGKTYTMTGPKNITEQSQGVNYRALGDLFLLADQRKDTFHYDVSVQMIEIYNEQVRDLLVSDGVNKRLEIRSASQGLSVPDASLLRVTSTCDVIDLMNLGQKNRSVGATALNDRSSRSHSCLTVHVQGRDLTSGAILRGCMHLVDLAGS
;
A
#
# COMPACT_ATOMS: atom_id res chain seq x y z
N ILE A 1 -8.16 -2.72 6.43
CA ILE A 1 -8.08 -4.20 6.52
C ILE A 1 -6.76 -4.56 7.19
N PHE A 2 -6.79 -5.46 8.16
CA PHE A 2 -5.60 -5.91 8.88
C PHE A 2 -5.44 -7.43 8.73
N ALA A 3 -4.22 -7.89 8.48
CA ALA A 3 -3.82 -9.27 8.68
C ALA A 3 -3.00 -9.38 9.98
N TYR A 4 -3.47 -10.24 10.88
CA TYR A 4 -2.89 -10.46 12.21
C TYR A 4 -2.71 -11.97 12.48
N GLY A 5 -1.73 -12.30 13.32
CA GLY A 5 -1.40 -13.67 13.69
C GLY A 5 0.11 -13.89 13.90
N GLN A 6 0.48 -15.05 14.42
CA GLN A 6 1.88 -15.42 14.67
C GLN A 6 2.73 -15.45 13.38
N THR A 7 4.05 -15.41 13.53
CA THR A 7 4.97 -15.64 12.40
C THR A 7 4.68 -16.99 11.74
N GLY A 8 4.64 -17.02 10.41
CA GLY A 8 4.30 -18.22 9.63
C GLY A 8 2.81 -18.50 9.44
N SER A 9 1.90 -17.70 10.04
CA SER A 9 0.44 -17.91 9.89
C SER A 9 -0.16 -17.52 8.53
N GLY A 10 0.67 -17.03 7.60
CA GLY A 10 0.23 -16.66 6.26
C GLY A 10 -0.22 -15.20 6.07
N LYS A 11 0.00 -14.27 7.01
CA LYS A 11 -0.40 -12.85 6.88
C LYS A 11 0.04 -12.21 5.56
N THR A 12 1.33 -12.25 5.27
CA THR A 12 1.90 -11.70 4.03
C THR A 12 1.39 -12.44 2.79
N TYR A 13 1.17 -13.76 2.90
CA TYR A 13 0.57 -14.55 1.83
C TYR A 13 -0.88 -14.11 1.55
N THR A 14 -1.69 -13.86 2.57
CA THR A 14 -3.06 -13.37 2.41
C THR A 14 -3.08 -11.95 1.84
N MET A 15 -2.25 -11.04 2.36
CA MET A 15 -2.29 -9.64 1.94
C MET A 15 -1.66 -9.42 0.57
N THR A 16 -0.50 -10.00 0.31
CA THR A 16 0.28 -9.78 -0.92
C THR A 16 0.24 -11.00 -1.84
N GLY A 17 0.44 -12.20 -1.29
CA GLY A 17 0.60 -13.42 -2.08
C GLY A 17 2.00 -14.02 -1.95
N PRO A 18 2.29 -15.10 -2.68
CA PRO A 18 3.63 -15.69 -2.72
C PRO A 18 4.62 -14.80 -3.49
N LYS A 19 5.93 -15.12 -3.43
CA LYS A 19 6.96 -14.39 -4.18
C LYS A 19 6.73 -14.42 -5.70
N ASN A 20 6.28 -15.58 -6.21
CA ASN A 20 5.94 -15.77 -7.62
C ASN A 20 4.42 -15.66 -7.76
N ILE A 21 3.94 -14.43 -7.93
CA ILE A 21 2.51 -14.15 -8.03
C ILE A 21 1.98 -14.61 -9.40
N THR A 22 0.86 -15.33 -9.35
CA THR A 22 0.01 -15.69 -10.48
C THR A 22 -1.37 -15.05 -10.25
N GLU A 23 -2.21 -14.94 -11.29
CA GLU A 23 -3.59 -14.42 -11.13
C GLU A 23 -4.37 -15.13 -10.00
N GLN A 24 -4.18 -16.45 -9.85
CA GLN A 24 -4.86 -17.23 -8.83
C GLN A 24 -4.28 -17.02 -7.43
N SER A 25 -3.00 -16.67 -7.31
CA SER A 25 -2.30 -16.53 -6.04
C SER A 25 -2.16 -15.09 -5.56
N GLN A 26 -2.70 -14.12 -6.29
CA GLN A 26 -2.81 -12.73 -5.85
C GLN A 26 -3.50 -12.63 -4.49
N GLY A 27 -2.87 -11.91 -3.56
CA GLY A 27 -3.44 -11.58 -2.26
C GLY A 27 -4.47 -10.45 -2.33
N VAL A 28 -5.00 -10.09 -1.17
CA VAL A 28 -6.04 -9.06 -0.98
C VAL A 28 -5.64 -7.72 -1.61
N ASN A 29 -4.37 -7.30 -1.48
CA ASN A 29 -3.89 -6.02 -1.98
C ASN A 29 -4.08 -5.89 -3.50
N TYR A 30 -3.62 -6.89 -4.26
CA TYR A 30 -3.71 -6.88 -5.72
C TYR A 30 -5.16 -6.98 -6.20
N ARG A 31 -5.99 -7.81 -5.55
CA ARG A 31 -7.40 -7.96 -5.90
C ARG A 31 -8.19 -6.68 -5.64
N ALA A 32 -8.05 -6.09 -4.46
CA ALA A 32 -8.76 -4.87 -4.10
C ALA A 32 -8.41 -3.70 -5.05
N LEU A 33 -7.15 -3.60 -5.47
CA LEU A 33 -6.70 -2.59 -6.41
C LEU A 33 -7.16 -2.87 -7.84
N GLY A 34 -7.15 -4.14 -8.27
CA GLY A 34 -7.73 -4.54 -9.55
C GLY A 34 -9.22 -4.18 -9.64
N ASP A 35 -10.00 -4.52 -8.60
CA ASP A 35 -11.41 -4.18 -8.51
C ASP A 35 -11.64 -2.66 -8.51
N LEU A 36 -10.79 -1.89 -7.82
CA LEU A 36 -10.86 -0.42 -7.81
C LEU A 36 -10.75 0.17 -9.22
N PHE A 37 -9.75 -0.26 -10.00
CA PHE A 37 -9.57 0.26 -11.37
C PHE A 37 -10.64 -0.24 -12.33
N LEU A 38 -11.12 -1.47 -12.16
CA LEU A 38 -12.25 -1.99 -12.92
C LEU A 38 -13.51 -1.13 -12.68
N LEU A 39 -13.82 -0.82 -11.43
CA LEU A 39 -14.94 0.04 -11.07
C LEU A 39 -14.75 1.49 -11.55
N ALA A 40 -13.52 1.98 -11.53
CA ALA A 40 -13.20 3.31 -12.04
C ALA A 40 -13.46 3.40 -13.55
N ASP A 41 -13.04 2.40 -14.33
CA ASP A 41 -13.30 2.36 -15.77
C ASP A 41 -14.80 2.19 -16.09
N GLN A 42 -15.52 1.33 -15.36
CA GLN A 42 -16.96 1.13 -15.52
C GLN A 42 -17.77 2.41 -15.27
N ARG A 43 -17.26 3.33 -14.45
CA ARG A 43 -17.96 4.56 -14.05
C ARG A 43 -17.42 5.82 -14.73
N LYS A 44 -16.48 5.70 -15.67
CA LYS A 44 -15.75 6.84 -16.25
C LYS A 44 -16.63 7.92 -16.90
N ASP A 45 -17.81 7.56 -17.38
CA ASP A 45 -18.76 8.49 -17.99
C ASP A 45 -19.51 9.34 -16.95
N THR A 46 -19.45 8.97 -15.67
CA THR A 46 -20.14 9.63 -14.57
C THR A 46 -19.20 10.16 -13.49
N PHE A 47 -18.02 9.56 -13.35
CA PHE A 47 -16.99 9.94 -12.39
C PHE A 47 -15.60 10.00 -13.01
N HIS A 48 -14.84 11.02 -12.63
CA HIS A 48 -13.39 11.04 -12.81
C HIS A 48 -12.71 10.66 -11.49
N TYR A 49 -11.81 9.67 -11.51
CA TYR A 49 -11.08 9.22 -10.33
C TYR A 49 -9.59 9.57 -10.41
N ASP A 50 -9.09 10.22 -9.37
CA ASP A 50 -7.67 10.37 -9.09
C ASP A 50 -7.29 9.37 -8.00
N VAL A 51 -6.37 8.45 -8.30
CA VAL A 51 -5.88 7.43 -7.36
C VAL A 51 -4.42 7.69 -7.04
N SER A 52 -4.07 7.64 -5.77
CA SER A 52 -2.69 7.76 -5.29
C SER A 52 -2.38 6.73 -4.21
N VAL A 53 -1.15 6.25 -4.19
CA VAL A 53 -0.71 5.16 -3.32
C VAL A 53 0.48 5.61 -2.49
N GLN A 54 0.47 5.20 -1.23
CA GLN A 54 1.57 5.34 -0.29
C GLN A 54 1.85 3.97 0.33
N MET A 55 3.11 3.60 0.51
CA MET A 55 3.47 2.35 1.17
C MET A 55 4.58 2.60 2.18
N ILE A 56 4.31 2.27 3.45
CA ILE A 56 5.25 2.48 4.55
C ILE A 56 5.52 1.19 5.31
N GLU A 57 6.69 1.14 5.92
CA GLU A 57 7.10 0.10 6.86
C GLU A 57 7.31 0.71 8.24
N ILE A 58 6.84 0.01 9.28
CA ILE A 58 7.16 0.32 10.67
C ILE A 58 8.03 -0.82 11.20
N TYR A 59 9.28 -0.51 11.52
CA TYR A 59 10.24 -1.46 12.05
C TYR A 59 11.05 -0.81 13.17
N ASN A 60 11.05 -1.42 14.36
CA ASN A 60 11.73 -0.89 15.54
C ASN A 60 11.32 0.57 15.87
N GLU A 61 10.01 0.84 15.86
CA GLU A 61 9.42 2.18 16.06
C GLU A 61 9.89 3.25 15.05
N GLN A 62 10.49 2.83 13.92
CA GLN A 62 10.90 3.71 12.83
C GLN A 62 9.97 3.54 11.63
N VAL A 63 9.44 4.66 11.14
CA VAL A 63 8.67 4.71 9.89
C VAL A 63 9.62 4.91 8.72
N ARG A 64 9.44 4.11 7.67
CA ARG A 64 10.23 4.13 6.44
C ARG A 64 9.32 4.14 5.22
N ASP A 65 9.76 4.83 4.19
CA ASP A 65 9.10 4.81 2.89
C ASP A 65 9.53 3.55 2.10
N LEU A 66 8.55 2.81 1.58
CA LEU A 66 8.81 1.66 0.73
C LEU A 66 8.80 1.99 -0.76
N LEU A 67 8.35 3.18 -1.18
CA LEU A 67 8.23 3.55 -2.60
C LEU A 67 9.41 4.37 -3.14
N VAL A 68 10.45 4.63 -2.33
CA VAL A 68 11.63 5.40 -2.76
C VAL A 68 12.54 4.55 -3.66
N SER A 69 12.96 5.12 -4.79
CA SER A 69 13.80 4.47 -5.80
C SER A 69 15.31 4.56 -5.50
N ASP A 70 15.74 5.61 -4.78
CA ASP A 70 17.16 6.00 -4.67
C ASP A 70 17.91 5.31 -3.53
N GLY A 71 17.29 4.34 -2.84
CA GLY A 71 17.91 3.59 -1.75
C GLY A 71 18.19 4.40 -0.47
N VAL A 72 18.03 5.73 -0.50
CA VAL A 72 18.11 6.60 0.68
C VAL A 72 16.83 6.46 1.48
N ASN A 73 16.78 5.44 2.32
CA ASN A 73 15.61 5.16 3.16
C ASN A 73 15.64 6.07 4.40
N LYS A 74 15.09 7.29 4.26
CA LYS A 74 15.03 8.28 5.34
C LYS A 74 13.99 7.85 6.38
N ARG A 75 14.33 8.01 7.66
CA ARG A 75 13.34 7.94 8.75
C ARG A 75 12.28 9.01 8.52
N LEU A 76 11.01 8.60 8.52
CA LEU A 76 9.89 9.50 8.41
C LEU A 76 9.32 9.86 9.78
N GLU A 77 8.74 11.05 9.87
CA GLU A 77 8.07 11.54 11.06
C GLU A 77 6.56 11.43 10.92
N ILE A 78 5.90 10.99 12.00
CA ILE A 78 4.45 11.06 12.12
C ILE A 78 4.12 12.45 12.66
N ARG A 79 3.24 13.17 11.97
CA ARG A 79 2.78 14.51 12.37
C ARG A 79 1.27 14.52 12.58
N SER A 80 0.81 15.42 13.44
CA SER A 80 -0.61 15.70 13.57
C SER A 80 -1.07 16.61 12.43
N ALA A 81 -2.18 16.23 11.80
CA ALA A 81 -2.88 16.95 10.76
C ALA A 81 -4.35 17.16 11.18
N SER A 82 -5.06 18.03 10.47
CA SER A 82 -6.47 18.34 10.74
C SER A 82 -7.40 17.11 10.67
N GLN A 83 -6.97 16.05 9.97
CA GLN A 83 -7.73 14.80 9.81
C GLN A 83 -7.14 13.61 10.59
N GLY A 84 -6.23 13.86 11.54
CA GLY A 84 -5.61 12.81 12.36
C GLY A 84 -4.09 12.80 12.24
N LEU A 85 -3.49 11.61 12.25
CA LEU A 85 -2.04 11.45 12.08
C LEU A 85 -1.70 11.26 10.60
N SER A 86 -0.62 11.86 10.15
CA SER A 86 -0.11 11.72 8.78
C SER A 86 1.41 11.54 8.74
N VAL A 87 1.90 10.99 7.64
CA VAL A 87 3.33 10.87 7.34
C VAL A 87 3.59 11.75 6.11
N PRO A 88 3.78 13.07 6.27
CA PRO A 88 3.78 14.01 5.15
C PRO A 88 4.97 13.85 4.22
N ASP A 89 6.08 13.33 4.74
CA ASP A 89 7.31 13.12 3.97
C ASP A 89 7.36 11.74 3.28
N ALA A 90 6.33 10.91 3.43
CA ALA A 90 6.20 9.66 2.68
C ALA A 90 5.72 9.94 1.25
N SER A 91 6.30 9.23 0.29
CA SER A 91 5.94 9.29 -1.12
C SER A 91 4.46 8.98 -1.30
N LEU A 92 3.79 9.87 -2.03
CA LEU A 92 2.42 9.70 -2.48
C LEU A 92 2.43 9.71 -4.00
N LEU A 93 2.34 8.52 -4.59
CA LEU A 93 2.53 8.33 -6.02
C LEU A 93 1.18 8.15 -6.71
N ARG A 94 0.93 8.94 -7.75
CA ARG A 94 -0.26 8.80 -8.58
C ARG A 94 -0.16 7.52 -9.40
N VAL A 95 -1.29 6.83 -9.51
CA VAL A 95 -1.43 5.61 -10.32
C VAL A 95 -2.65 5.73 -11.22
N THR A 96 -2.54 5.19 -12.42
CA THR A 96 -3.56 5.27 -13.47
C THR A 96 -4.05 3.90 -13.94
N SER A 97 -3.33 2.84 -13.58
CA SER A 97 -3.67 1.47 -13.95
C SER A 97 -3.37 0.48 -12.83
N THR A 98 -3.96 -0.70 -12.93
CA THR A 98 -3.61 -1.85 -12.08
C THR A 98 -2.14 -2.23 -12.22
N CYS A 99 -1.53 -2.06 -13.40
CA CYS A 99 -0.11 -2.34 -13.63
C CYS A 99 0.79 -1.38 -12.83
N ASP A 100 0.50 -0.08 -12.82
CA ASP A 100 1.27 0.91 -12.07
C ASP A 100 1.34 0.54 -10.58
N VAL A 101 0.21 0.07 -10.05
CA VAL A 101 0.11 -0.36 -8.65
C VAL A 101 0.90 -1.64 -8.40
N ILE A 102 0.83 -2.61 -9.31
CA ILE A 102 1.62 -3.85 -9.21
C ILE A 102 3.10 -3.52 -9.14
N ASP A 103 3.58 -2.61 -9.99
CA ASP A 103 4.98 -2.20 -10.03
C ASP A 103 5.40 -1.51 -8.73
N LEU A 104 4.58 -0.60 -8.21
CA LEU A 104 4.83 0.06 -6.91
C LEU A 104 4.82 -0.94 -5.75
N MET A 105 3.91 -1.91 -5.75
CA MET A 105 3.89 -2.97 -4.74
C MET A 105 5.15 -3.84 -4.81
N ASN A 106 5.58 -4.22 -6.01
CA ASN A 106 6.79 -5.00 -6.22
C ASN A 106 8.03 -4.23 -5.76
N LEU A 107 8.10 -2.93 -6.06
CA LEU A 107 9.14 -2.03 -5.55
C LEU A 107 9.13 -1.99 -4.02
N GLY A 108 7.95 -1.82 -3.41
CA GLY A 108 7.80 -1.79 -1.95
C GLY A 108 8.23 -3.09 -1.27
N GLN A 109 7.87 -4.24 -1.84
CA GLN A 109 8.30 -5.54 -1.33
C GLN A 109 9.80 -5.76 -1.50
N LYS A 110 10.38 -5.31 -2.61
CA LYS A 110 11.83 -5.35 -2.84
C LYS A 110 12.55 -4.49 -1.79
N ASN A 111 12.10 -3.27 -1.56
CA ASN A 111 12.68 -2.35 -0.58
C ASN A 111 12.54 -2.88 0.86
N ARG A 112 11.40 -3.49 1.20
CA ARG A 112 11.20 -4.18 2.48
C ARG A 112 12.21 -5.31 2.67
N SER A 113 12.43 -6.09 1.62
CA SER A 113 13.33 -7.26 1.60
C SER A 113 14.82 -6.89 1.64
N VAL A 114 15.24 -5.81 0.99
CA VAL A 114 16.66 -5.36 0.99
C VAL A 114 17.14 -4.98 2.40
N GLY A 115 16.23 -4.51 3.28
CA GLY A 115 16.55 -4.30 4.69
C GLY A 115 16.67 -5.59 5.52
N ALA A 116 16.35 -6.76 4.97
CA ALA A 116 16.41 -8.05 5.64
C ALA A 116 17.73 -8.77 5.31
N THR A 117 18.65 -8.88 6.27
CA THR A 117 19.79 -9.80 6.20
C THR A 117 19.32 -11.23 6.50
N ALA A 118 20.04 -12.28 6.06
CA ALA A 118 19.66 -13.69 6.27
C ALA A 118 19.38 -14.09 7.74
N LEU A 119 19.93 -13.35 8.72
CA LEU A 119 19.71 -13.52 10.16
C LEU A 119 18.49 -12.74 10.72
N ASN A 120 17.88 -11.88 9.92
CA ASN A 120 16.75 -11.01 10.26
C ASN A 120 15.65 -11.19 9.23
N ASP A 121 14.75 -12.16 9.44
CA ASP A 121 13.48 -12.19 8.70
C ASP A 121 12.65 -10.97 9.10
N ARG A 122 12.94 -9.84 8.46
CA ARG A 122 12.37 -8.53 8.74
C ARG A 122 10.87 -8.51 8.50
N SER A 123 10.37 -9.38 7.64
CA SER A 123 8.95 -9.50 7.34
C SER A 123 8.14 -9.93 8.57
N SER A 124 8.73 -10.77 9.44
CA SER A 124 8.11 -11.21 10.70
C SER A 124 8.14 -10.16 11.81
N ARG A 125 8.99 -9.13 11.70
CA ARG A 125 9.25 -8.13 12.77
C ARG A 125 8.88 -6.71 12.37
N SER A 126 8.32 -6.51 11.18
CA SER A 126 7.91 -5.21 10.66
C SER A 126 6.43 -5.22 10.31
N HIS A 127 5.76 -4.10 10.52
CA HIS A 127 4.43 -3.87 9.98
C HIS A 127 4.58 -3.19 8.62
N SER A 128 3.75 -3.58 7.65
CA SER A 128 3.65 -2.91 6.36
C SER A 128 2.24 -2.33 6.21
N CYS A 129 2.15 -1.09 5.77
CA CYS A 129 0.88 -0.41 5.51
C CYS A 129 0.88 0.12 4.07
N LEU A 130 0.01 -0.44 3.24
CA LEU A 130 -0.33 0.11 1.94
C LEU A 130 -1.58 0.98 2.10
N THR A 131 -1.46 2.26 1.73
CA THR A 131 -2.55 3.22 1.78
C THR A 131 -2.91 3.65 0.37
N VAL A 132 -4.20 3.56 0.04
CA VAL A 132 -4.75 3.93 -1.26
C VAL A 132 -5.71 5.09 -1.05
N HIS A 133 -5.38 6.24 -1.61
CA HIS A 133 -6.20 7.43 -1.62
C HIS A 133 -6.97 7.51 -2.93
N VAL A 134 -8.27 7.68 -2.85
CA VAL A 134 -9.16 7.80 -4.01
C VAL A 134 -9.92 9.11 -3.90
N GLN A 135 -9.81 9.95 -4.91
CA GLN A 135 -10.66 11.13 -5.07
C GLN A 135 -11.54 10.92 -6.30
N GLY A 136 -12.84 10.87 -6.10
CA GLY A 136 -13.83 10.80 -7.18
C GLY A 136 -14.48 12.17 -7.39
N ARG A 137 -14.59 12.62 -8.63
CA ARG A 137 -15.36 13.80 -9.01
C ARG A 137 -16.54 13.36 -9.85
N ASP A 138 -17.75 13.63 -9.37
CA ASP A 138 -18.98 13.46 -10.15
C ASP A 138 -18.99 14.49 -11.30
N LEU A 139 -19.14 13.99 -12.53
CA LEU A 139 -19.09 14.83 -13.74
C LEU A 139 -20.38 15.63 -13.95
N THR A 140 -21.49 15.22 -13.34
CA THR A 140 -22.79 15.89 -13.43
C THR A 140 -22.90 16.99 -12.37
N SER A 141 -22.65 16.65 -11.11
CA SER A 141 -22.82 17.59 -9.99
C SER A 141 -21.57 18.39 -9.66
N GLY A 142 -20.40 17.93 -10.10
CA GLY A 142 -19.10 18.48 -9.70
C GLY A 142 -18.69 18.10 -8.27
N ALA A 143 -19.49 17.31 -7.54
CA ALA A 143 -19.20 16.93 -6.17
C ALA A 143 -17.92 16.10 -6.07
N ILE A 144 -17.12 16.36 -5.03
CA ILE A 144 -15.87 15.64 -4.75
C ILE A 144 -16.09 14.67 -3.60
N LEU A 145 -15.83 13.39 -3.85
CA LEU A 145 -15.80 12.32 -2.87
C LEU A 145 -14.35 11.92 -2.60
N ARG A 146 -14.01 11.66 -1.34
CA ARG A 146 -12.68 11.20 -0.93
C ARG A 146 -12.81 9.92 -0.12
N GLY A 147 -12.03 8.92 -0.49
CA GLY A 147 -11.93 7.64 0.19
C GLY A 147 -10.48 7.29 0.47
N CYS A 148 -10.25 6.55 1.55
CA CYS A 148 -8.94 6.05 1.91
C CYS A 148 -9.06 4.58 2.34
N MET A 149 -8.22 3.73 1.77
CA MET A 149 -8.16 2.31 2.12
C MET A 149 -6.76 1.98 2.66
N HIS A 150 -6.71 1.50 3.91
CA HIS A 150 -5.48 1.02 4.53
C HIS A 150 -5.46 -0.52 4.54
N LEU A 151 -4.44 -1.10 3.94
CA LEU A 151 -4.21 -2.53 3.83
C LEU A 151 -2.93 -2.87 4.60
N VAL A 152 -3.09 -3.48 5.77
CA VAL A 152 -2.03 -3.60 6.77
C VAL A 152 -1.65 -5.07 6.99
N ASP A 153 -0.37 -5.37 6.81
CA ASP A 153 0.27 -6.64 7.16
C ASP A 153 1.08 -6.43 8.45
N LEU A 154 0.58 -6.94 9.57
CA LEU A 154 1.22 -6.74 10.87
C LEU A 154 2.41 -7.68 11.06
N ALA A 155 3.38 -7.28 11.90
CA ALA A 155 4.41 -8.17 12.39
C ALA A 155 3.81 -9.41 13.09
N GLY A 156 4.59 -10.46 13.22
CA GLY A 156 4.21 -11.63 14.01
C GLY A 156 3.97 -11.25 15.47
N SER A 157 2.80 -11.65 15.98
CA SER A 157 2.45 -11.58 17.40
C SER A 157 3.08 -12.71 18.21
#